data_AF-A0A4Q2SVH6-F1
#
_entry.id   AF-A0A4Q2SVH6-F1
#
_cell.length_a   1.000
_cell.length_b   1.000
_cell.length_c   1.000
_cell.angle_alpha   90.00
_cell.angle_beta   90.00
_cell.angle_gamma   90.00
#
_symmetry.space_group_name_H-M   'P 1'
#
loop_
_entity.id
_entity.type
_entity.pdbx_description
1 polymer ?
#
loop_
_entity_poly.entity_id
_entity_poly.type
_entity_poly.pdbx_seq_one_letter_code
_entity_poly.pdbx_strand_id
1 'polypeptide(L)' 'MGWIEWTGGAMPVDGDTEVVIMTEAGRIVEGKASDFEWELSGSRHDIIGYRLQADDDRSEA' A
#
# COMPACT_ATOMS: atom_id res chain seq x y z
N MET A 1 -10.83 4.51 -7.11
CA MET A 1 -9.74 3.60 -6.75
C MET A 1 -10.30 2.48 -5.87
N GLY A 2 -10.17 1.22 -6.30
CA GLY A 2 -10.57 0.05 -5.51
C GLY A 2 -9.38 -0.53 -4.74
N TRP A 3 -9.66 -1.43 -3.79
CA TRP A 3 -8.61 -2.21 -3.13
C TRP A 3 -8.08 -3.30 -4.07
N ILE A 4 -6.76 -3.48 -4.05
CA ILE A 4 -6.04 -4.56 -4.72
C ILE A 4 -5.66 -5.55 -3.62
N GLU A 5 -6.09 -6.81 -3.77
CA GLU A 5 -5.68 -7.90 -2.88
C GLU A 5 -4.19 -8.18 -3.07
N TRP A 6 -3.46 -8.32 -1.96
CA TRP A 6 -2.03 -8.60 -1.97
C TRP A 6 -1.75 -9.98 -1.39
N THR A 7 -1.01 -10.79 -2.15
CA THR A 7 -0.66 -12.18 -1.79
C THR A 7 0.85 -12.36 -1.58
N GLY A 8 1.60 -11.25 -1.47
CA GLY A 8 3.04 -11.25 -1.24
C GLY A 8 3.89 -11.14 -2.50
N GLY A 9 5.18 -10.90 -2.29
CA GLY A 9 6.19 -10.79 -3.35
C GLY A 9 6.98 -9.48 -3.24
N ALA A 10 7.60 -9.09 -4.36
CA ALA A 10 8.27 -7.80 -4.47
C ALA A 10 7.26 -6.66 -4.49
N MET A 11 7.64 -5.49 -3.96
CA MET A 11 6.83 -4.27 -4.01
C MET A 11 6.31 -4.01 -5.44
N PRO A 12 4.98 -3.95 -5.66
CA PRO A 12 4.38 -3.91 -6.99
C PRO A 12 4.30 -2.50 -7.60
N VAL A 13 4.65 -1.47 -6.82
CA VAL A 13 4.53 -0.05 -7.19
C VAL A 13 5.87 0.65 -6.98
N ASP A 14 6.01 1.87 -7.52
CA ASP A 14 7.20 2.67 -7.29
C ASP A 14 7.31 3.08 -5.81
N GLY A 15 8.53 3.12 -5.27
CA GLY A 15 8.77 3.40 -3.85
C GLY A 15 8.26 4.76 -3.39
N ASP A 16 8.25 5.76 -4.26
CA ASP A 16 7.74 7.11 -3.96
C ASP A 16 6.22 7.23 -4.16
N THR A 17 5.53 6.17 -4.59
CA THR A 17 4.07 6.17 -4.76
C THR A 17 3.37 6.20 -3.41
N GLU A 18 2.47 7.16 -3.20
CA GLU A 18 1.59 7.21 -2.04
C GLU A 18 0.51 6.12 -2.14
N VAL A 19 0.44 5.27 -1.11
CA VAL A 19 -0.48 4.14 -1.05
C VAL A 19 -1.23 4.11 0.27
N VAL A 20 -2.38 3.45 0.27
CA VAL A 20 -3.06 3.03 1.49
C VAL A 20 -3.00 1.51 1.55
N ILE A 21 -2.43 0.96 2.62
CA ILE A 21 -2.34 -0.47 2.86
C ILE A 21 -3.36 -0.94 3.89
N MET A 22 -3.70 -2.22 3.84
CA MET A 22 -4.47 -2.94 4.84
C MET A 22 -3.65 -4.15 5.29
N THR A 23 -3.44 -4.28 6.60
CA THR A 23 -2.71 -5.42 7.17
C THR A 23 -3.64 -6.53 7.64
N GLU A 24 -3.12 -7.73 7.86
CA GLU A 24 -3.89 -8.87 8.39
C GLU A 24 -4.56 -8.56 9.74
N ALA A 25 -3.92 -7.75 10.58
CA ALA A 25 -4.51 -7.22 11.83
C ALA A 25 -5.71 -6.27 11.61
N GLY A 26 -6.12 -5.98 10.37
CA GLY A 26 -7.17 -5.05 10.02
C GLY A 26 -6.78 -3.57 10.18
N ARG A 27 -5.48 -3.27 10.29
CA ARG A 27 -5.00 -1.87 10.34
C ARG A 27 -4.96 -1.31 8.93
N ILE A 28 -5.40 -0.06 8.80
CA ILE A 28 -5.31 0.72 7.56
C ILE A 28 -4.31 1.84 7.80
N VAL A 29 -3.29 1.93 6.96
CA VAL A 29 -2.20 2.90 7.08
C VAL A 29 -1.92 3.51 5.71
N GLU A 30 -1.56 4.79 5.69
CA GLU A 30 -1.21 5.56 4.51
C GLU A 30 0.27 5.97 4.56
N GLY A 31 0.93 5.99 3.41
CA GLY A 31 2.29 6.47 3.27
C GLY A 31 2.91 6.04 1.93
N LYS A 32 4.20 6.31 1.77
CA LYS A 32 4.94 5.86 0.60
C LYS A 32 5.06 4.35 0.56
N ALA A 33 5.04 3.78 -0.63
CA ALA A 33 5.24 2.34 -0.78
C ALA A 33 6.56 1.85 -0.18
N SER A 34 7.63 2.65 -0.25
CA SER A 34 8.93 2.32 0.36
C SER A 34 8.93 2.27 1.89
N ASP A 35 7.93 2.85 2.55
CA ASP A 35 7.85 2.90 4.02
C ASP A 35 7.31 1.59 4.61
N PHE A 36 6.80 0.70 3.77
CA PHE A 36 6.17 -0.55 4.18
C PHE A 36 7.01 -1.78 3.82
N GLU A 37 6.91 -2.80 4.67
CA GLU A 37 7.47 -4.13 4.39
C GLU A 37 6.48 -4.92 3.53
N TRP A 38 6.87 -5.21 2.28
CA TRP A 38 6.02 -5.92 1.32
C TRP A 38 6.23 -7.44 1.35
N GLU A 39 7.33 -7.89 1.97
CA GLU A 39 7.61 -9.31 2.16
C GLU A 39 6.65 -9.90 3.20
N LEU A 40 6.04 -11.05 2.87
CA LEU A 40 5.19 -11.77 3.82
C LEU A 40 6.06 -12.51 4.82
N SER A 41 5.97 -12.12 6.08
CA SER A 41 6.71 -12.73 7.17
C SER A 41 5.88 -13.76 7.97
N GLY A 42 4.60 -13.91 7.63
CA GLY A 42 3.62 -14.66 8.42
C GLY A 42 3.20 -13.91 9.69
N SER A 43 3.33 -12.57 9.70
CA SER A 43 3.01 -11.73 10.85
C SER A 43 1.69 -11.00 10.65
N ARG A 44 1.05 -10.59 11.75
CA ARG A 44 -0.17 -9.77 11.70
C ARG A 44 0.01 -8.39 11.03
N HIS A 45 1.25 -7.96 10.78
CA HIS A 45 1.57 -6.72 10.08
C HIS A 45 1.72 -6.92 8.58
N ASP A 46 1.62 -8.17 8.11
CA ASP A 46 1.69 -8.49 6.70
C ASP A 46 0.56 -7.76 5.96
N ILE A 47 0.91 -7.16 4.84
CA ILE A 47 -0.01 -6.47 3.95
C ILE A 47 -0.88 -7.52 3.26
N ILE A 48 -2.19 -7.36 3.33
CA ILE A 48 -3.18 -8.23 2.64
C ILE A 48 -3.91 -7.49 1.52
N GLY A 49 -3.73 -6.18 1.43
CA GLY A 49 -4.24 -5.38 0.33
C GLY A 49 -3.70 -3.97 0.35
N TYR A 50 -3.75 -3.32 -0.80
CA TYR A 50 -3.34 -1.94 -0.96
C TYR A 50 -4.24 -1.23 -1.98
N ARG A 51 -4.21 0.09 -1.98
CA ARG A 51 -4.77 0.91 -3.06
C ARG A 51 -3.87 2.11 -3.29
N LEU A 52 -3.83 2.57 -4.53
CA LEU A 52 -3.15 3.80 -4.89
C LEU A 52 -3.95 4.99 -4.37
N GLN A 53 -3.26 5.95 -3.76
CA GLN A 53 -3.82 7.29 -3.63
C GLN A 53 -4.01 7.82 -5.05
N ALA A 54 -5.16 8.43 -5.32
CA ALA A 54 -5.22 9.26 -6.51
C ALA A 54 -4.24 10.41 -6.25
N ASP A 55 -3.33 10.68 -7.18
CA ASP A 55 -2.70 11.99 -7.22
C ASP A 55 -3.84 12.98 -7.19
N ASP A 56 -3.99 13.70 -6.08
CA ASP A 56 -4.85 14.87 -6.03
C ASP A 56 -4.16 15.82 -6.99
N ASP A 57 -4.62 15.81 -8.24
CA ASP A 57 -4.16 16.68 -9.30
C ASP A 57 -4.58 18.10 -8.93
N ARG A 58 -3.91 18.65 -7.91
CA ARG A 58 -3.82 20.09 -7.64
C ARG A 58 -2.89 20.69 -8.68
N SER A 59 -3.29 20.54 -9.93
CA SER A 59 -2.82 21.30 -11.07
C SER A 59 -4.02 22.01 -11.69
N GLU A 60 -4.84 22.70 -10.88
CA GLU A 60 -5.60 23.83 -11.41
C GLU A 60 -4.72 25.08 -11.23
N ALA A 61 -4.25 25.55 -12.39
CA ALA A 61 -3.42 26.72 -12.61
C ALA A 61 -4.17 28.04 -12.37
#